data_AF-A0A9P4QCN2-F1
#
_entry.id   AF-A0A9P4QCN2-F1
#
_cell.length_a   1.000
_cell.length_b   1.000
_cell.length_c   1.000
_cell.angle_alpha   90.00
_cell.angle_beta   90.00
_cell.angle_gamma   90.00
#
_symmetry.space_group_name_H-M   'P 1'
#
loop_
_entity.id
_entity.type
_entity.pdbx_description
1 polymer ?
#
loop_
_entity_poly.entity_id
_entity_poly.type
_entity_poly.pdbx_seq_one_letter_code
_entity_poly.pdbx_strand_id
1 'polypeptide(L)'
;IPFFRIFYSTTYTTLFILVVIILAITPASMIWTSIQRNAFQYIFMISGCYALTVIVVIFIYSSRIWTNRRSLAEVGKAYIPVEEGEVGKSVRKLVKKRLDSSCIVAWESRPRDLEGEIMRAEKDGLLPEHDGSTVGSFGRNSYTVGTLINIDPAFPPWGNVMHDGWSSPSSRQTNTNPHIQYSEVIAELPNLLEARAVSLAPLDPLATSSETVDGSSGMADPVVVEVLRRPQTMGMRDYITQLTYLGLINPPTLGQRFLTFFEMSRFSGRPVPKHLFDDTMTTFALLLEHMTELAPEFIEQIRLQ
;
A
#
# COMPACT_ATOMS: atom_id res chain seq x y z
N ILE A 1 -9.84 3.31 27.71
CA ILE A 1 -8.58 3.91 28.23
C ILE A 1 -8.77 5.29 28.90
N PRO A 2 -9.54 6.27 28.36
CA PRO A 2 -9.67 7.59 29.01
C PRO A 2 -10.52 7.61 30.29
N PHE A 3 -11.55 6.74 30.38
CA PHE A 3 -12.41 6.63 31.57
C PHE A 3 -11.66 6.23 32.84
N PHE A 4 -10.70 5.29 32.74
CA PHE A 4 -9.87 4.90 33.88
C PHE A 4 -9.02 6.07 34.37
N ARG A 5 -8.44 6.87 33.47
CA ARG A 5 -7.60 8.02 33.85
C ARG A 5 -8.40 9.08 34.61
N ILE A 6 -9.63 9.35 34.18
CA ILE A 6 -10.53 10.30 34.84
C ILE A 6 -10.94 9.76 36.21
N PHE A 7 -11.34 8.50 36.30
CA PHE A 7 -11.73 7.86 37.57
C PHE A 7 -10.57 7.82 38.59
N TYR A 8 -9.38 7.38 38.17
CA TYR A 8 -8.20 7.38 39.05
C TYR A 8 -7.81 8.79 39.51
N SER A 9 -7.88 9.78 38.61
CA SER A 9 -7.58 11.17 38.96
C SER A 9 -8.59 11.72 39.97
N THR A 10 -9.89 11.51 39.75
CA THR A 10 -10.92 12.03 40.65
C THR A 10 -10.85 11.35 42.01
N THR A 11 -10.76 10.02 42.06
CA THR A 11 -10.64 9.26 43.33
C THR A 11 -9.38 9.68 44.11
N TYR A 12 -8.25 9.87 43.45
CA TYR A 12 -7.02 10.29 44.13
C TYR A 12 -7.16 11.71 44.68
N THR A 13 -7.72 12.65 43.91
CA THR A 13 -7.93 14.03 44.38
C THR A 13 -8.95 14.11 45.53
N THR A 14 -10.03 13.33 45.49
CA THR A 14 -11.03 13.33 46.57
C THR A 14 -10.47 12.73 47.86
N LEU A 15 -9.75 11.61 47.76
CA LEU A 15 -9.07 11.02 48.92
C LEU A 15 -8.01 11.96 49.49
N PHE A 16 -7.24 12.65 48.65
CA PHE A 16 -6.26 13.64 49.09
C PHE A 16 -6.91 14.80 49.86
N ILE A 17 -7.99 15.39 49.31
CA ILE A 17 -8.73 16.47 49.98
C ILE A 17 -9.30 15.99 51.32
N LEU A 18 -9.89 14.79 51.34
CA LEU A 18 -10.44 14.20 52.56
C LEU A 18 -9.35 14.00 53.63
N VAL A 19 -8.18 13.49 53.25
CA VAL A 19 -7.04 13.33 54.17
C VAL A 19 -6.57 14.68 54.71
N VAL A 20 -6.48 15.71 53.86
CA VAL A 20 -6.10 17.07 54.30
C VAL A 20 -7.12 17.63 55.30
N ILE A 21 -8.42 17.43 55.06
CA ILE A 21 -9.48 17.84 55.98
C ILE A 21 -9.34 17.13 57.33
N ILE A 22 -9.21 15.80 57.33
CA ILE A 22 -9.05 15.01 58.56
C ILE A 22 -7.80 15.46 59.33
N LEU A 23 -6.70 15.70 58.62
CA LEU A 23 -5.43 16.14 59.22
C LEU A 23 -5.51 17.56 59.79
N ALA A 24 -6.37 18.43 59.25
CA ALA A 24 -6.59 19.78 59.75
C ALA A 24 -7.57 19.85 60.95
N ILE A 25 -8.52 18.92 61.07
CA ILE A 25 -9.51 18.90 62.15
C ILE A 25 -8.85 18.67 63.53
N THR A 26 -7.85 17.78 63.61
CA THR A 26 -7.15 17.47 64.87
C THR A 26 -6.43 18.68 65.49
N PRO A 27 -5.57 19.43 64.77
CA PRO A 27 -4.95 20.63 65.32
C PRO A 27 -5.95 21.75 65.57
N ALA A 28 -6.98 21.93 64.72
CA ALA A 28 -8.00 22.95 64.92
C ALA A 28 -8.79 22.73 66.22
N SER A 29 -9.16 21.49 66.53
CA SER A 29 -9.84 21.15 67.79
C SER A 29 -8.94 21.34 69.01
N MET A 30 -7.64 21.02 68.92
CA MET A 30 -6.68 21.27 70.00
C MET A 30 -6.45 22.77 70.26
N ILE A 31 -6.39 23.59 69.20
CA ILE A 31 -6.27 25.04 69.32
C ILE A 31 -7.54 25.61 69.97
N TRP A 32 -8.72 25.18 69.53
CA TRP A 32 -10.01 25.63 70.09
C TRP A 32 -10.14 25.33 71.58
N THR A 33 -9.82 24.09 71.98
CA THR A 33 -9.87 23.68 73.40
C THR A 33 -8.85 24.40 74.27
N SER A 34 -7.68 24.74 73.72
CA SER A 34 -6.64 25.51 74.42
C SER A 34 -7.02 26.97 74.63
N ILE A 35 -7.73 27.59 73.66
CA ILE A 35 -8.30 28.93 73.78
C ILE A 35 -9.33 28.97 74.90
N GLN A 36 -10.25 28.00 74.95
CA GLN A 36 -11.30 27.96 75.97
C GLN A 36 -10.75 27.81 77.40
N ARG A 37 -9.56 27.21 77.55
CA ARG A 37 -8.88 27.02 78.84
C ARG A 37 -7.84 28.11 79.17
N ASN A 38 -7.74 29.18 78.37
CA ASN A 38 -6.77 30.28 78.53
C ASN A 38 -5.30 29.80 78.64
N ALA A 39 -4.95 28.69 77.98
CA ALA A 39 -3.63 28.07 78.11
C ALA A 39 -2.74 28.39 76.88
N PHE A 40 -2.29 29.65 76.79
CA PHE A 40 -1.59 30.19 75.62
C PHE A 40 -0.26 29.47 75.27
N GLN A 41 0.41 28.88 76.26
CA GLN A 41 1.65 28.12 76.06
C GLN A 41 1.45 26.94 75.10
N TYR A 42 0.33 26.22 75.22
CA TYR A 42 0.03 25.08 74.35
C TYR A 42 -0.29 25.50 72.91
N ILE A 43 -0.91 26.67 72.73
CA ILE A 43 -1.23 27.20 71.38
C ILE A 43 0.06 27.46 70.60
N PHE A 44 1.05 28.11 71.22
CA PHE A 44 2.33 28.42 70.58
C PHE A 44 3.13 27.15 70.26
N MET A 45 3.17 26.19 71.20
CA MET A 45 3.85 24.90 71.01
C MET A 45 3.24 24.07 69.88
N ILE A 46 1.91 23.94 69.85
CA ILE A 46 1.19 23.17 68.83
C ILE A 46 1.35 23.86 67.46
N SER A 47 1.08 25.16 67.37
CA SER A 47 1.22 25.91 66.12
C SER A 47 2.64 25.84 65.56
N GLY A 48 3.66 25.99 66.41
CA GLY A 48 5.06 25.87 66.00
C GLY A 48 5.43 24.48 65.47
N CYS A 49 4.97 23.42 66.13
CA CYS A 49 5.21 22.04 65.69
C CYS A 49 4.57 21.76 64.31
N TYR A 50 3.31 22.17 64.12
CA TYR A 50 2.62 21.99 62.83
C TYR A 50 3.18 22.89 61.72
N ALA A 51 3.62 24.10 62.03
CA ALA A 51 4.30 24.96 61.05
C ALA A 51 5.62 24.34 60.58
N LEU A 52 6.41 23.80 61.51
CA LEU A 52 7.68 23.15 61.18
C LEU A 52 7.47 21.88 60.35
N THR A 53 6.46 21.05 60.66
CA THR A 53 6.16 19.87 59.84
C THR A 53 5.72 20.24 58.42
N VAL A 54 4.92 21.29 58.23
CA VAL A 54 4.54 21.79 56.90
C VAL A 54 5.77 22.24 56.10
N ILE A 55 6.70 22.97 56.74
CA ILE A 55 7.95 23.41 56.09
C ILE A 55 8.78 22.20 55.64
N VAL A 56 8.95 21.21 56.51
CA VAL A 56 9.69 19.98 56.19
C VAL A 56 9.02 19.20 55.05
N VAL A 57 7.69 19.09 55.04
CA VAL A 57 6.94 18.44 53.96
C VAL A 57 7.13 19.17 52.63
N ILE A 58 7.04 20.51 52.61
CA ILE A 58 7.27 21.31 51.41
C ILE A 58 8.69 21.12 50.89
N PHE A 59 9.69 21.09 51.78
CA PHE A 59 11.08 20.90 51.41
C PHE A 59 11.33 19.52 50.79
N ILE A 60 10.86 18.45 51.43
CA ILE A 60 11.00 17.07 50.92
C ILE A 60 10.27 16.93 49.57
N TYR A 61 9.05 17.46 49.46
CA TYR A 61 8.29 17.41 48.21
C TYR A 61 8.99 18.18 47.09
N SER A 62 9.50 19.38 47.38
CA SER A 62 10.27 20.19 46.43
C SER A 62 11.56 19.49 46.01
N SER A 63 12.30 18.89 46.93
CA SER A 63 13.49 18.11 46.58
C SER A 63 13.13 16.93 45.67
N ARG A 64 12.05 16.20 45.98
CA ARG A 64 11.63 15.05 45.19
C ARG A 64 11.22 15.42 43.77
N ILE A 65 10.42 16.49 43.60
CA ILE A 65 9.98 16.91 42.26
C ILE A 65 11.16 17.39 41.41
N TRP A 66 12.13 18.10 42.00
CA TRP A 66 13.32 18.56 41.31
C TRP A 66 14.23 17.40 40.89
N THR A 67 14.50 16.44 41.78
CA THR A 67 15.33 15.26 41.47
C THR A 67 14.68 14.39 40.40
N ASN A 68 13.37 14.12 40.51
CA ASN A 68 12.66 13.30 39.53
C ASN A 68 12.62 13.98 38.15
N ARG A 69 12.37 15.29 38.11
CA ARG A 69 12.37 16.04 36.85
C ARG A 69 13.75 16.03 36.18
N ARG A 70 14.83 16.14 36.98
CA ARG A 70 16.20 16.07 36.47
C ARG A 70 16.55 14.67 35.96
N SER A 71 16.18 13.63 36.69
CA SER A 71 16.40 12.24 36.28
C SER A 71 15.67 11.90 34.98
N LEU A 72 14.42 12.34 34.81
CA LEU A 72 13.66 12.14 33.57
C LEU A 72 14.22 12.93 32.38
N ALA A 73 14.83 14.10 32.64
CA ALA A 73 15.48 14.88 31.59
C ALA A 73 16.83 14.29 31.14
N GLU A 74 17.47 13.50 32.00
CA GLU A 74 18.76 12.84 31.74
C GLU A 74 18.61 11.51 30.98
N VAL A 75 17.42 10.90 30.98
CA VAL A 75 17.12 9.77 30.10
C VAL A 75 17.23 10.24 28.65
N GLY A 76 18.24 9.73 27.94
CA GLY A 76 18.45 10.00 26.52
C GLY A 76 17.16 9.76 25.74
N LYS A 77 16.70 10.78 25.01
CA LYS A 77 15.46 10.70 24.23
C LYS A 77 15.66 9.72 23.07
N ALA A 78 14.72 8.80 22.89
CA ALA A 78 14.75 7.82 21.80
C ALA A 78 14.49 8.43 20.40
N TYR A 79 14.19 9.73 20.34
CA TYR A 79 13.91 10.47 19.11
C TYR A 79 14.88 11.64 18.95
N ILE A 80 15.09 12.05 17.70
CA ILE A 80 15.96 13.18 17.36
C ILE A 80 15.29 14.48 17.86
N PRO A 81 15.98 15.32 18.66
CA PRO A 81 15.38 16.53 19.20
C PRO A 81 15.23 17.61 18.12
N VAL A 82 14.03 17.73 17.57
CA VAL A 82 13.68 18.69 16.49
C VAL A 82 12.78 19.82 17.01
N GLU A 83 12.21 19.67 18.21
CA GLU A 83 11.26 20.62 18.79
C GLU A 83 11.93 21.86 19.39
N GLU A 84 11.12 22.91 19.60
CA GLU A 84 11.61 24.19 20.13
C GLU A 84 11.90 24.08 21.63
N GLY A 85 13.10 24.50 22.04
CA GLY A 85 13.53 24.47 23.43
C GLY A 85 14.25 23.19 23.87
N GLU A 86 14.31 22.16 23.02
CA GLU A 86 15.07 20.93 23.33
C GLU A 86 16.58 21.07 23.13
N VAL A 87 16.98 21.87 22.14
CA VAL A 87 18.39 22.20 21.84
C VAL A 87 18.53 23.67 21.45
N GLY A 88 19.76 24.21 21.56
CA GLY A 88 20.04 25.59 21.18
C GLY A 88 19.64 25.90 19.73
N LYS A 89 19.14 27.12 19.45
CA LYS A 89 18.58 27.52 18.15
C LYS A 89 19.50 27.20 16.96
N SER A 90 20.82 27.39 17.13
CA SER A 90 21.83 27.08 16.10
C SER A 90 21.91 25.58 15.80
N VAL A 91 22.00 24.75 16.85
CA VAL A 91 22.04 23.29 16.72
C VAL A 91 20.76 22.76 16.10
N ARG A 92 19.59 23.27 16.51
CA ARG A 92 18.30 22.92 15.90
C ARG A 92 18.29 23.22 14.40
N LYS A 93 18.72 24.43 14.01
CA LYS A 93 18.77 24.83 12.60
C LYS A 93 19.69 23.92 11.79
N LEU A 94 20.82 23.52 12.36
CA LEU A 94 21.76 22.59 11.73
C LEU A 94 21.14 21.19 11.57
N VAL A 95 20.55 20.64 12.64
CA VAL A 95 19.90 19.32 12.63
C VAL A 95 18.77 19.30 11.61
N LYS A 96 17.89 20.30 11.61
CA LYS A 96 16.79 20.42 10.64
C LYS A 96 17.32 20.47 9.20
N LYS A 97 18.31 21.33 8.93
CA LYS A 97 18.91 21.44 7.59
C LYS A 97 19.49 20.10 7.11
N ARG A 98 20.20 19.38 7.99
CA ARG A 98 20.80 18.07 7.64
C ARG A 98 19.75 16.99 7.47
N LEU A 99 18.72 16.97 8.32
CA LEU A 99 17.60 16.04 8.21
C LEU A 99 16.86 16.24 6.89
N ASP A 100 16.56 17.50 6.52
CA ASP A 100 15.91 17.83 5.25
C ASP A 100 16.75 17.35 4.06
N SER A 101 18.07 17.57 4.11
CA SER A 101 18.98 17.10 3.06
C SER A 101 19.00 15.57 2.97
N SER A 102 19.07 14.87 4.10
CA SER A 102 19.04 13.41 4.15
C SER A 102 17.70 12.84 3.69
N CYS A 103 16.59 13.53 3.99
CA CYS A 103 15.25 13.16 3.54
C CYS A 103 15.14 13.25 2.02
N ILE A 104 15.63 14.35 1.43
CA ILE A 104 15.67 14.53 -0.03
C ILE A 104 16.53 13.44 -0.67
N VAL A 105 17.73 13.19 -0.15
CA VAL A 105 18.61 12.12 -0.64
C VAL A 105 17.92 10.75 -0.58
N ALA A 106 17.30 10.41 0.55
CA ALA A 106 16.61 9.13 0.74
C ALA A 106 15.35 9.00 -0.12
N TRP A 107 14.74 10.12 -0.52
CA TRP A 107 13.63 10.14 -1.46
C TRP A 107 14.12 9.95 -2.90
N GLU A 108 15.13 10.72 -3.30
CA GLU A 108 15.71 10.69 -4.64
C GLU A 108 16.31 9.33 -4.98
N SER A 109 16.92 8.66 -3.99
CA SER A 109 17.56 7.35 -4.14
C SER A 109 16.60 6.17 -4.28
N ARG A 110 15.28 6.37 -4.16
CA ARG A 110 14.30 5.28 -4.27
C ARG A 110 14.12 4.87 -5.74
N PRO A 111 13.85 3.58 -6.02
CA PRO A 111 13.45 3.16 -7.36
C PRO A 111 12.12 3.83 -7.72
N ARG A 112 12.13 4.63 -8.79
CA ARG A 112 10.99 5.42 -9.28
C ARG A 112 10.86 5.29 -10.79
N ASP A 113 9.66 5.54 -11.31
CA ASP A 113 9.43 5.68 -12.75
C ASP A 113 9.90 7.06 -13.22
N LEU A 114 11.21 7.18 -13.47
CA LEU A 114 11.82 8.43 -13.93
C LEU A 114 11.19 8.89 -15.26
N GLU A 115 11.04 7.99 -16.23
CA GLU A 115 10.46 8.34 -17.53
C GLU A 115 9.02 8.87 -17.40
N GLY A 116 8.19 8.23 -16.57
CA GLY A 116 6.84 8.70 -16.28
C GLY A 116 6.80 10.03 -15.51
N GLU A 117 7.77 10.28 -14.61
CA GLU A 117 7.92 11.59 -13.96
C GLU A 117 8.19 12.69 -14.99
N ILE A 118 8.96 12.41 -16.05
CA ILE A 118 9.26 13.41 -17.06
C ILE A 118 8.13 13.61 -18.03
N MET A 119 7.47 12.55 -18.48
CA MET A 119 6.29 12.72 -19.32
C MET A 119 5.23 13.58 -18.62
N ARG A 120 5.10 13.45 -17.29
CA ARG A 120 4.24 14.36 -16.50
C ARG A 120 4.80 15.77 -16.43
N ALA A 121 6.09 15.94 -16.13
CA ALA A 121 6.71 17.26 -16.06
C ALA A 121 6.67 18.03 -17.39
N GLU A 122 6.81 17.33 -18.52
CA GLU A 122 6.66 17.87 -19.87
C GLU A 122 5.21 18.31 -20.12
N LYS A 123 4.24 17.46 -19.80
CA LYS A 123 2.80 17.78 -19.90
C LYS A 123 2.41 18.98 -19.05
N ASP A 124 3.00 19.10 -17.86
CA ASP A 124 2.74 20.19 -16.93
C ASP A 124 3.54 21.47 -17.28
N GLY A 125 4.35 21.46 -18.34
CA GLY A 125 5.16 22.60 -18.79
C GLY A 125 6.26 23.00 -17.82
N LEU A 126 6.68 22.09 -16.93
CA LEU A 126 7.73 22.33 -15.94
C LEU A 126 9.13 22.20 -16.54
N LEU A 127 9.25 21.52 -17.68
CA LEU A 127 10.51 21.40 -18.42
C LEU A 127 10.66 22.58 -19.38
N PRO A 128 11.89 23.04 -19.63
CA PRO A 128 12.13 24.09 -20.63
C PRO A 128 11.62 23.65 -22.00
N GLU A 129 10.79 24.47 -22.65
CA GLU A 129 10.45 24.29 -24.06
C GLU A 129 11.72 24.43 -24.89
N HIS A 130 12.09 23.38 -25.61
CA HIS A 130 13.23 23.43 -26.51
C HIS A 130 12.85 24.18 -27.78
N ASP A 131 13.51 25.32 -28.01
CA ASP A 131 13.41 26.10 -29.23
C ASP A 131 13.76 25.20 -30.43
N GLY A 132 12.88 25.17 -31.43
CA GLY A 132 12.89 24.24 -32.58
C GLY A 132 14.07 24.38 -33.56
N SER A 133 15.21 24.93 -33.14
CA SER A 133 16.43 25.06 -33.93
C SER A 133 17.50 23.99 -33.66
N THR A 134 17.35 23.20 -32.58
CA THR A 134 18.14 21.98 -32.30
C THR A 134 17.25 20.73 -32.29
N VAL A 135 16.37 20.64 -33.29
CA VAL A 135 15.50 19.50 -33.54
C VAL A 135 16.36 18.32 -33.98
N GLY A 136 16.69 17.43 -33.04
CA GLY A 136 17.19 16.11 -33.40
C GLY A 136 17.95 15.30 -32.35
N SER A 137 18.50 15.89 -31.28
CA SER A 137 19.52 15.15 -30.51
C SER A 137 19.38 15.07 -28.99
N PHE A 138 18.56 15.89 -28.33
CA PHE A 138 18.33 15.75 -26.88
C PHE A 138 17.06 14.92 -26.66
N GLY A 139 17.23 13.59 -26.70
CA GLY A 139 16.15 12.65 -26.38
C GLY A 139 15.77 12.72 -24.90
N ARG A 140 14.57 12.25 -24.55
CA ARG A 140 14.04 12.23 -23.17
C ARG A 140 15.14 11.91 -22.15
N ASN A 141 15.95 10.90 -22.38
CA ASN A 141 17.13 10.56 -21.57
C ASN A 141 18.14 11.67 -21.18
N SER A 142 18.08 12.88 -21.74
CA SER A 142 19.00 13.99 -21.43
C SER A 142 18.64 14.82 -20.19
N TYR A 143 17.40 14.72 -19.69
CA TYR A 143 17.04 15.43 -18.46
C TYR A 143 17.71 14.75 -17.26
N THR A 144 18.01 15.52 -16.23
CA THR A 144 18.50 14.99 -14.95
C THR A 144 17.42 15.19 -13.90
N VAL A 145 17.12 14.15 -13.13
CA VAL A 145 16.11 14.22 -12.05
C VAL A 145 16.81 14.34 -10.71
N GLY A 146 16.31 15.22 -9.85
CA GLY A 146 16.82 15.40 -8.50
C GLY A 146 17.35 16.81 -8.27
N THR A 147 17.25 17.25 -7.01
CA THR A 147 17.66 18.57 -6.53
C THR A 147 19.06 18.49 -5.91
N LEU A 148 19.36 17.41 -5.19
CA LEU A 148 20.65 17.20 -4.53
C LEU A 148 21.48 16.13 -5.22
N ILE A 149 20.85 15.03 -5.65
CA ILE A 149 21.48 13.96 -6.40
C ILE A 149 20.95 14.00 -7.81
N ASN A 150 21.82 14.37 -8.73
CA ASN A 150 21.56 14.32 -10.16
C ASN A 150 21.47 12.87 -10.62
N ILE A 151 20.27 12.40 -10.94
CA ILE A 151 20.01 11.06 -11.44
C ILE A 151 19.81 11.11 -12.95
N ASP A 152 20.66 10.38 -13.66
CA ASP A 152 20.49 10.12 -15.08
C ASP A 152 19.35 9.09 -15.26
N PRO A 153 18.27 9.44 -15.97
CA PRO A 153 17.19 8.51 -16.28
C PRO A 153 17.60 7.34 -17.16
N ALA A 154 18.65 7.48 -17.99
CA ALA A 154 19.17 6.43 -18.85
C ALA A 154 19.96 5.39 -18.04
N PHE A 155 20.66 5.84 -17.01
CA PHE A 155 21.51 5.00 -16.17
C PHE A 155 21.29 5.32 -14.68
N PRO A 156 20.11 4.97 -14.13
CA PRO A 156 19.85 5.19 -12.72
C PRO A 156 20.84 4.37 -11.87
N PRO A 157 21.30 4.89 -10.71
CA PRO A 157 22.33 4.23 -9.91
C PRO A 157 21.89 2.87 -9.34
N TRP A 158 20.58 2.63 -9.24
CA TRP A 158 19.99 1.35 -8.83
C TRP A 158 19.77 0.36 -9.99
N GLY A 159 20.05 0.75 -11.24
CA GLY A 159 19.90 -0.11 -12.41
C GLY A 159 18.45 -0.52 -12.70
N ASN A 160 18.29 -1.64 -13.43
CA ASN A 160 17.00 -2.22 -13.73
C ASN A 160 16.54 -3.11 -12.56
N VAL A 161 15.55 -2.64 -11.80
CA VAL A 161 14.97 -3.41 -10.69
C VAL A 161 13.81 -4.24 -11.23
N MET A 162 13.94 -5.56 -11.14
CA MET A 162 12.91 -6.51 -11.55
C MET A 162 12.60 -7.44 -10.40
N HIS A 163 11.32 -7.71 -10.18
CA HIS A 163 10.84 -8.64 -9.18
C HIS A 163 10.02 -9.72 -9.85
N ASP A 164 10.18 -10.97 -9.44
CA ASP A 164 9.34 -12.04 -9.96
C ASP A 164 7.88 -11.79 -9.54
N GLY A 165 6.93 -12.01 -10.43
CA GLY A 165 5.50 -11.79 -10.19
C GLY A 165 5.03 -10.37 -10.47
N TRP A 166 5.94 -9.41 -10.63
CA TRP A 166 5.58 -8.01 -10.86
C TRP A 166 6.44 -7.33 -11.94
N SER A 167 5.79 -6.71 -12.91
CA SER A 167 6.49 -5.85 -13.86
C SER A 167 6.98 -4.58 -13.17
N SER A 168 8.09 -4.04 -13.67
CA SER A 168 8.64 -2.78 -13.16
C SER A 168 7.60 -1.65 -13.28
N PRO A 169 7.55 -0.71 -12.32
CA PRO A 169 6.76 0.51 -12.47
C PRO A 169 7.27 1.41 -13.60
N SER A 170 8.51 1.22 -14.04
CA SER A 170 9.13 2.09 -15.04
C SER A 170 8.49 1.91 -16.42
N SER A 171 8.06 3.01 -17.05
CA SER A 171 7.48 3.07 -18.39
C SER A 171 8.54 3.10 -19.52
N ARG A 172 9.76 2.63 -19.23
CA ARG A 172 10.87 2.62 -20.18
C ARG A 172 10.55 1.74 -21.41
N GLN A 173 11.18 2.03 -22.55
CA GLN A 173 11.04 1.29 -23.81
C GLN A 173 11.21 -0.25 -23.70
N THR A 174 11.92 -0.76 -22.70
CA THR A 174 12.08 -2.21 -22.44
C THR A 174 10.88 -2.83 -21.70
N ASN A 175 9.96 -2.01 -21.18
CA ASN A 175 8.80 -2.39 -20.41
C ASN A 175 7.53 -1.77 -21.00
N THR A 176 6.99 -2.42 -22.02
CA THR A 176 5.77 -1.99 -22.72
C THR A 176 4.57 -1.86 -21.79
N ASN A 177 4.49 -2.72 -20.76
CA ASN A 177 3.35 -2.82 -19.87
C ASN A 177 3.77 -2.62 -18.40
N PRO A 178 3.80 -1.37 -17.89
CA PRO A 178 4.22 -1.10 -16.51
C PRO A 178 3.15 -1.52 -15.49
N HIS A 179 3.58 -1.77 -14.26
CA HIS A 179 2.74 -2.01 -13.08
C HIS A 179 1.81 -3.25 -13.09
N ILE A 180 1.94 -4.13 -14.07
CA ILE A 180 1.19 -5.39 -14.15
C ILE A 180 1.68 -6.43 -13.16
N GLN A 181 0.77 -6.97 -12.34
CA GLN A 181 0.96 -8.20 -11.57
C GLN A 181 0.69 -9.42 -12.44
N TYR A 182 1.68 -10.30 -12.57
CA TYR A 182 1.58 -11.44 -13.48
C TYR A 182 0.52 -12.46 -13.05
N SER A 183 0.34 -12.65 -11.74
CA SER A 183 -0.65 -13.58 -11.19
C SER A 183 -2.09 -13.21 -11.56
N GLU A 184 -2.41 -11.92 -11.56
CA GLU A 184 -3.75 -11.42 -11.91
C GLU A 184 -4.03 -11.69 -13.39
N VAL A 185 -3.09 -11.34 -14.28
CA VAL A 185 -3.25 -11.57 -15.72
C VAL A 185 -3.39 -13.06 -16.02
N ILE A 186 -2.56 -13.90 -15.41
CA ILE A 186 -2.63 -15.36 -15.59
C ILE A 186 -3.95 -15.92 -15.07
N ALA A 187 -4.52 -15.34 -14.02
CA ALA A 187 -5.81 -15.75 -13.50
C ALA A 187 -6.95 -15.53 -14.51
N GLU A 188 -6.84 -14.49 -15.34
CA GLU A 188 -7.84 -14.08 -16.34
C GLU A 188 -7.69 -14.78 -17.72
N LEU A 189 -6.53 -15.37 -18.04
CA LEU A 189 -6.34 -16.06 -19.33
C LEU A 189 -7.43 -17.07 -19.69
N PRO A 190 -7.94 -17.89 -18.76
CA PRO A 190 -9.00 -18.83 -19.08
C PRO A 190 -10.30 -18.14 -19.51
N ASN A 191 -10.61 -16.98 -18.93
CA ASN A 191 -11.81 -16.20 -19.27
C ASN A 191 -11.67 -15.60 -20.69
N LEU A 192 -10.47 -15.15 -21.05
CA LEU A 192 -10.17 -14.67 -22.41
C LEU A 192 -10.27 -15.77 -23.45
N LEU A 193 -9.82 -16.98 -23.12
CA LEU A 193 -9.95 -18.13 -24.01
C LEU A 193 -11.41 -18.49 -24.24
N GLU A 194 -12.21 -18.53 -23.17
CA GLU A 194 -13.64 -18.79 -23.26
C GLU A 194 -14.35 -17.73 -24.11
N ALA A 195 -14.05 -16.45 -23.88
CA ALA A 195 -14.59 -15.37 -24.69
C ALA A 195 -14.24 -15.54 -26.18
N ARG A 196 -13.02 -15.97 -26.49
CA ARG A 196 -12.60 -16.26 -27.87
C ARG A 196 -13.36 -17.46 -28.45
N ALA A 197 -13.50 -18.55 -27.72
CA ALA A 197 -14.24 -19.73 -28.18
C ALA A 197 -15.71 -19.39 -28.47
N VAL A 198 -16.36 -18.63 -27.59
CA VAL A 198 -17.76 -18.18 -27.77
C VAL A 198 -17.89 -17.22 -28.95
N SER A 199 -16.88 -16.39 -29.24
CA SER A 199 -16.89 -15.49 -30.39
C SER A 199 -16.85 -16.20 -31.75
N LEU A 200 -16.43 -17.48 -31.78
CA LEU A 200 -16.38 -18.32 -32.97
C LEU A 200 -17.67 -19.15 -33.16
N ALA A 201 -18.67 -18.96 -32.31
CA ALA A 201 -19.95 -19.63 -32.46
C ALA A 201 -20.68 -19.15 -33.74
N PRO A 202 -21.29 -20.07 -34.50
CA PRO A 202 -22.07 -19.71 -35.68
C PRO A 202 -23.30 -18.90 -35.30
N LEU A 203 -23.81 -18.13 -36.27
CA LEU A 203 -25.07 -17.40 -36.15
C LEU A 203 -26.26 -18.36 -36.03
N ASP A 204 -27.27 -17.95 -35.26
CA ASP A 204 -28.50 -18.73 -35.09
C ASP A 204 -29.23 -18.91 -36.45
N PRO A 205 -29.48 -20.15 -36.89
CA PRO A 205 -30.20 -20.43 -38.13
C PRO A 205 -31.66 -19.94 -38.07
N LEU A 206 -32.27 -19.85 -36.88
CA LEU A 206 -33.64 -19.35 -36.70
C LEU A 206 -33.70 -17.82 -36.82
N ALA A 207 -32.63 -17.12 -36.41
CA ALA A 207 -32.50 -15.67 -36.50
C ALA A 207 -32.19 -15.14 -37.90
N THR A 208 -31.85 -16.02 -38.85
CA THR A 208 -31.56 -15.65 -40.27
C THR A 208 -32.79 -15.09 -40.99
N SER A 209 -33.99 -15.22 -40.42
CA SER A 209 -35.25 -14.76 -41.01
C SER A 209 -35.67 -13.33 -40.61
N SER A 210 -35.00 -12.69 -39.65
CA SER A 210 -35.24 -11.30 -39.27
C SER A 210 -34.20 -10.38 -39.90
N GLU A 211 -34.63 -9.60 -40.89
CA GLU A 211 -33.83 -8.59 -41.59
C GLU A 211 -33.04 -7.71 -40.62
N THR A 212 -31.74 -7.61 -40.90
CA THR A 212 -30.78 -6.73 -40.22
C THR A 212 -31.14 -5.26 -40.45
N VAL A 213 -31.77 -4.63 -39.46
CA VAL A 213 -31.76 -3.18 -39.29
C VAL A 213 -30.66 -2.89 -38.28
N ASP A 214 -29.65 -2.12 -38.70
CA ASP A 214 -28.54 -1.63 -37.88
C ASP A 214 -27.53 -2.66 -37.35
N GLY A 215 -26.57 -3.06 -38.21
CA GLY A 215 -25.13 -3.28 -37.91
C GLY A 215 -24.72 -4.14 -36.71
N SER A 216 -25.65 -4.79 -36.05
CA SER A 216 -25.48 -5.62 -34.87
C SER A 216 -25.28 -7.04 -35.36
N SER A 217 -24.11 -7.60 -35.03
CA SER A 217 -23.79 -9.00 -35.28
C SER A 217 -24.96 -9.86 -34.85
N GLY A 218 -25.48 -10.69 -35.76
CA GLY A 218 -26.61 -11.58 -35.48
C GLY A 218 -26.36 -12.42 -34.22
N MET A 219 -27.44 -12.73 -33.51
CA MET A 219 -27.36 -13.50 -32.27
C MET A 219 -26.70 -14.86 -32.54
N ALA A 220 -25.65 -15.18 -31.78
CA ALA A 220 -24.98 -16.49 -31.87
C ALA A 220 -25.93 -17.60 -31.40
N ASP A 221 -25.81 -18.79 -32.01
CA ASP A 221 -26.63 -19.96 -31.70
C ASP A 221 -26.50 -20.34 -30.20
N PRO A 222 -27.58 -20.21 -29.39
CA PRO A 222 -27.49 -20.36 -27.95
C PRO A 222 -27.09 -21.77 -27.52
N VAL A 223 -27.44 -22.80 -28.30
CA VAL A 223 -27.11 -24.21 -28.00
C VAL A 223 -25.62 -24.44 -28.17
N VAL A 224 -25.04 -23.91 -29.25
CA VAL A 224 -23.60 -24.02 -29.51
C VAL A 224 -22.79 -23.19 -28.51
N VAL A 225 -23.29 -22.01 -28.13
CA VAL A 225 -22.66 -21.16 -27.11
C VAL A 225 -22.62 -21.86 -25.74
N GLU A 226 -23.67 -22.58 -25.36
CA GLU A 226 -23.69 -23.32 -24.09
C GLU A 226 -22.62 -24.41 -24.04
N VAL A 227 -22.40 -25.13 -25.14
CA VAL A 227 -21.36 -26.17 -25.24
C VAL A 227 -19.94 -25.58 -25.22
N LEU A 228 -19.74 -24.40 -25.82
CA LEU A 228 -18.43 -23.73 -25.89
C LEU A 228 -18.05 -23.00 -24.60
N ARG A 229 -19.02 -22.63 -23.77
CA ARG A 229 -18.79 -22.04 -22.45
C ARG A 229 -18.17 -23.07 -21.52
N ARG A 230 -17.25 -22.62 -20.67
CA ARG A 230 -16.60 -23.51 -19.70
C ARG A 230 -17.50 -23.69 -18.47
N PRO A 231 -17.90 -24.94 -18.13
CA PRO A 231 -18.61 -25.18 -16.88
C PRO A 231 -17.75 -24.82 -15.65
N GLN A 232 -18.36 -24.34 -14.57
CA GLN A 232 -17.62 -23.90 -13.37
C GLN A 232 -16.78 -25.00 -12.70
N THR A 233 -17.17 -26.26 -12.86
CA THR A 233 -16.47 -27.42 -12.30
C THR A 233 -15.36 -27.95 -13.21
N MET A 234 -15.25 -27.45 -14.44
CA MET A 234 -14.32 -27.98 -15.44
C MET A 234 -12.94 -27.33 -15.27
N GLY A 235 -11.90 -28.17 -15.18
CA GLY A 235 -10.52 -27.72 -15.17
C GLY A 235 -10.08 -27.15 -16.52
N MET A 236 -9.07 -26.29 -16.52
CA MET A 236 -8.53 -25.70 -17.76
C MET A 236 -8.01 -26.76 -18.74
N ARG A 237 -7.44 -27.84 -18.21
CA ARG A 237 -6.94 -28.98 -18.98
C ARG A 237 -8.07 -29.71 -19.71
N ASP A 238 -9.17 -29.98 -19.03
CA ASP A 238 -10.33 -30.65 -19.61
C ASP A 238 -10.98 -29.75 -20.67
N TYR A 239 -11.05 -28.44 -20.40
CA TYR A 239 -11.58 -27.46 -21.34
C TYR A 239 -10.79 -27.40 -22.65
N ILE A 240 -9.44 -27.33 -22.58
CA ILE A 240 -8.60 -27.39 -23.79
C ILE A 240 -8.78 -28.71 -24.53
N THR A 241 -8.97 -29.82 -23.81
CA THR A 241 -9.20 -31.14 -24.41
C THR A 241 -10.53 -31.15 -25.17
N GLN A 242 -11.60 -30.58 -24.60
CA GLN A 242 -12.89 -30.41 -25.25
C GLN A 242 -12.78 -29.53 -26.51
N LEU A 243 -12.12 -28.38 -26.42
CA LEU A 243 -11.90 -27.48 -27.57
C LEU A 243 -11.08 -28.14 -28.69
N THR A 244 -10.12 -28.98 -28.31
CA THR A 244 -9.32 -29.77 -29.27
C THR A 244 -10.18 -30.84 -29.94
N TYR A 245 -11.05 -31.53 -29.19
CA TYR A 245 -11.98 -32.53 -29.72
C TYR A 245 -12.98 -31.91 -30.71
N LEU A 246 -13.48 -30.71 -30.41
CA LEU A 246 -14.36 -29.95 -31.29
C LEU A 246 -13.63 -29.35 -32.51
N GLY A 247 -12.31 -29.52 -32.60
CA GLY A 247 -11.51 -29.05 -33.73
C GLY A 247 -11.24 -27.54 -33.75
N LEU A 248 -11.53 -26.81 -32.66
CA LEU A 248 -11.27 -25.36 -32.59
C LEU A 248 -9.78 -25.03 -32.47
N ILE A 249 -8.96 -25.96 -31.98
CA ILE A 249 -7.52 -25.73 -31.75
C ILE A 249 -6.72 -26.60 -32.73
N ASN A 250 -6.07 -25.96 -33.71
CA ASN A 250 -5.19 -26.64 -34.65
C ASN A 250 -3.85 -25.86 -34.78
N PRO A 251 -2.69 -26.43 -34.42
CA PRO A 251 -2.41 -27.80 -34.00
C PRO A 251 -2.64 -28.07 -32.50
N PRO A 252 -2.99 -29.32 -32.11
CA PRO A 252 -3.28 -29.70 -30.71
C PRO A 252 -2.08 -29.56 -29.77
N THR A 253 -0.86 -29.55 -30.32
CA THR A 253 0.39 -29.33 -29.57
C THR A 253 0.44 -27.97 -28.89
N LEU A 254 -0.24 -26.97 -29.45
CA LEU A 254 -0.25 -25.60 -28.94
C LEU A 254 -1.04 -25.50 -27.63
N GLY A 255 -2.18 -26.18 -27.54
CA GLY A 255 -2.96 -26.30 -26.31
C GLY A 255 -2.18 -26.93 -25.16
N GLN A 256 -1.44 -28.01 -25.43
CA GLN A 256 -0.60 -28.68 -24.43
C GLN A 256 0.57 -27.79 -23.96
N ARG A 257 1.20 -27.08 -24.89
CA ARG A 257 2.30 -26.15 -24.58
C ARG A 257 1.81 -25.00 -23.70
N PHE A 258 0.66 -24.41 -24.04
CA PHE A 258 0.02 -23.39 -23.22
C PHE A 258 -0.30 -23.92 -21.81
N LEU A 259 -0.92 -25.10 -21.69
CA LEU A 259 -1.24 -25.70 -20.39
C LEU A 259 0.00 -25.89 -19.52
N THR A 260 1.12 -26.32 -20.10
CA THR A 260 2.37 -26.53 -19.34
C THR A 260 2.87 -25.22 -18.71
N PHE A 261 2.89 -24.13 -19.48
CA PHE A 261 3.29 -22.82 -18.97
C PHE A 261 2.27 -22.23 -18.00
N PHE A 262 0.98 -22.39 -18.28
CA PHE A 262 -0.11 -21.94 -17.42
C PHE A 262 -0.08 -22.63 -16.05
N GLU A 263 0.02 -23.97 -16.03
CA GLU A 263 0.07 -24.75 -14.80
C GLU A 263 1.33 -24.43 -13.99
N MET A 264 2.48 -24.31 -14.66
CA MET A 264 3.71 -23.90 -13.99
C MET A 264 3.60 -22.50 -13.40
N SER A 265 2.94 -21.57 -14.08
CA SER A 265 2.82 -20.20 -13.60
C SER A 265 1.75 -20.03 -12.50
N ARG A 266 0.68 -20.83 -12.53
CA ARG A 266 -0.42 -20.75 -11.56
C ARG A 266 -0.22 -21.62 -10.31
N PHE A 267 0.38 -22.80 -10.45
CA PHE A 267 0.46 -23.82 -9.39
C PHE A 267 1.85 -24.04 -8.81
N SER A 268 2.90 -23.39 -9.32
CA SER A 268 4.27 -23.59 -8.79
C SER A 268 4.51 -23.04 -7.38
N GLY A 269 3.60 -22.19 -6.87
CA GLY A 269 3.75 -21.53 -5.56
C GLY A 269 4.92 -20.53 -5.49
N ARG A 270 5.59 -20.26 -6.62
CA ARG A 270 6.66 -19.27 -6.76
C ARG A 270 6.16 -18.10 -7.61
N PRO A 271 6.65 -16.89 -7.35
CA PRO A 271 6.35 -15.76 -8.22
C PRO A 271 6.90 -16.00 -9.63
N VAL A 272 6.15 -15.59 -10.65
CA VAL A 272 6.45 -15.86 -12.07
C VAL A 272 7.53 -14.90 -12.58
N PRO A 273 8.67 -15.36 -13.10
CA PRO A 273 9.67 -14.46 -13.66
C PRO A 273 9.20 -13.87 -15.00
N LYS A 274 9.68 -12.67 -15.35
CA LYS A 274 9.23 -11.94 -16.56
C LYS A 274 9.32 -12.77 -17.85
N HIS A 275 10.44 -13.44 -18.09
CA HIS A 275 10.62 -14.23 -19.33
C HIS A 275 9.57 -15.34 -19.46
N LEU A 276 9.25 -16.02 -18.35
CA LEU A 276 8.23 -17.06 -18.34
C LEU A 276 6.83 -16.48 -18.59
N PHE A 277 6.55 -15.30 -18.04
CA PHE A 277 5.32 -14.57 -18.33
C PHE A 277 5.22 -14.21 -19.82
N ASP A 278 6.29 -13.65 -20.40
CA ASP A 278 6.36 -13.27 -21.81
C ASP A 278 6.17 -14.51 -22.72
N ASP A 279 6.79 -15.64 -22.39
CA ASP A 279 6.62 -16.91 -23.11
C ASP A 279 5.18 -17.45 -23.01
N THR A 280 4.55 -17.31 -21.83
CA THR A 280 3.16 -17.72 -21.59
C THR A 280 2.21 -16.86 -22.44
N MET A 281 2.39 -15.54 -22.43
CA MET A 281 1.58 -14.61 -23.24
C MET A 281 1.78 -14.84 -24.73
N THR A 282 3.01 -15.07 -25.18
CA THR A 282 3.31 -15.33 -26.60
C THR A 282 2.65 -16.63 -27.06
N THR A 283 2.76 -17.69 -26.27
CA THR A 283 2.10 -18.98 -26.57
C THR A 283 0.58 -18.84 -26.56
N PHE A 284 0.02 -18.05 -25.64
CA PHE A 284 -1.40 -17.79 -25.57
C PHE A 284 -1.92 -16.98 -26.76
N ALA A 285 -1.19 -15.94 -27.19
CA ALA A 285 -1.53 -15.15 -28.36
C ALA A 285 -1.55 -16.03 -29.63
N LEU A 286 -0.52 -16.85 -29.81
CA LEU A 286 -0.48 -17.84 -30.89
C LEU A 286 -1.68 -18.81 -30.81
N LEU A 287 -2.06 -19.23 -29.60
CA LEU A 287 -3.21 -20.10 -29.40
C LEU A 287 -4.51 -19.43 -29.85
N LEU A 288 -4.75 -18.17 -29.49
CA LEU A 288 -5.95 -17.43 -29.90
C LEU A 288 -5.99 -17.15 -31.42
N GLU A 289 -4.82 -16.95 -32.04
CA GLU A 289 -4.68 -16.75 -33.49
C GLU A 289 -5.04 -18.01 -34.28
N HIS A 290 -4.60 -19.17 -33.79
CA HIS A 290 -4.84 -20.47 -34.43
C HIS A 290 -6.19 -21.10 -34.05
N MET A 291 -7.04 -20.39 -33.32
CA MET A 291 -8.41 -20.83 -33.07
C MET A 291 -9.26 -20.62 -34.32
N THR A 292 -9.76 -21.71 -34.87
CA THR A 292 -10.58 -21.73 -36.09
C THR A 292 -12.07 -21.93 -35.78
N GLU A 293 -12.91 -21.59 -36.75
CA GLU A 293 -14.35 -21.84 -36.68
C GLU A 293 -14.67 -23.33 -36.55
N LEU A 294 -15.82 -23.66 -35.95
CA LEU A 294 -16.27 -25.04 -35.81
C LEU A 294 -16.56 -25.66 -37.17
N ALA A 295 -16.20 -26.93 -37.33
CA ALA A 295 -16.62 -27.70 -38.50
C ALA A 295 -18.15 -27.87 -38.52
N PRO A 296 -18.80 -27.78 -39.69
CA PRO A 296 -20.27 -27.84 -39.81
C PRO A 296 -20.86 -29.16 -39.30
N GLU A 297 -20.11 -30.27 -39.39
CA GLU A 297 -20.55 -31.58 -38.91
C GLU A 297 -20.82 -31.61 -37.40
N PHE A 298 -19.99 -30.92 -36.60
CA PHE A 298 -20.19 -30.83 -35.16
C PHE A 298 -21.35 -29.90 -34.80
N ILE A 299 -21.57 -28.84 -35.59
CA ILE A 299 -22.68 -27.91 -35.39
C ILE A 299 -24.02 -28.65 -35.57
N GLU A 300 -24.15 -29.50 -36.58
CA GLU A 300 -25.34 -30.31 -36.79
C GLU A 300 -25.56 -31.32 -35.66
N GLN A 301 -24.49 -31.98 -35.19
CA GLN A 301 -24.59 -32.93 -34.06
C GLN A 301 -25.04 -32.25 -32.77
N ILE A 302 -24.49 -31.07 -32.45
CA ILE A 302 -24.85 -30.30 -31.25
C ILE A 302 -26.32 -29.87 -31.29
N ARG A 303 -26.85 -29.54 -32.47
CA ARG A 303 -28.26 -29.15 -32.65
C ARG A 303 -29.25 -30.31 -32.54
N LEU A 304 -28.79 -31.55 -32.68
CA LEU A 304 -29.62 -32.75 -32.57
C LEU A 304 -29.72 -33.30 -31.14
N GLN A 305 -28.82 -32.88 -30.24
CA GLN A 305 -28.85 -33.22 -28.82
C GLN A 305 -29.78 -32.27 -28.04
#